data_AF-A0A3M4VI05-F1
#
_entry.id   AF-A0A3M4VI05-F1
#
_cell.length_a   1.000
_cell.length_b   1.000
_cell.length_c   1.000
_cell.angle_alpha   90.00
_cell.angle_beta   90.00
_cell.angle_gamma   90.00
#
_symmetry.space_group_name_H-M   'P 1'
#
loop_
_entity.id
_entity.type
_entity.pdbx_description
1 polymer ?
#
loop_
_entity_poly.entity_id
_entity_poly.type
_entity_poly.pdbx_seq_one_letter_code
_entity_poly.pdbx_strand_id
1 'polypeptide(L)'
;MKARIAAALFAVATSSSAEDLKEFKFSTPLPVVQNDTPATCAFKDFKAPDAMVVYAAGAYSGRELPFQIDQSGHQATQFDIAVNSPEQPVALILGAYEPTVWNIGWSQGTKIVAVYVSGYHRQGVAGLDAKVPVLNSSYENKGPCGYLYVGKEQNTALNPLSRQLFGQPVKLVYPADKSGNILIGQPLSSDARLVTSTTVTPESFQEKGAPLAGQPGLEEAVANGLLRAATNEDALAWVNAKVASTPERDVPPVAGVGKPRPSAPALFNAYVVLKPFTYPAGLYGAHAATFFIPKGVPVPKGQSGHSAVYDFNSMRCIGAVCQ
;
A
#
# COMPACT_ATOMS: atom_id res chain seq x y z
N MET A 1 -54.37 60.83 -19.60
CA MET A 1 -54.76 59.62 -18.84
C MET A 1 -53.48 59.03 -18.26
N LYS A 2 -53.39 58.96 -16.93
CA LYS A 2 -52.43 58.22 -16.06
C LYS A 2 -50.91 58.43 -16.25
N ALA A 3 -50.34 59.01 -15.19
CA ALA A 3 -48.94 59.09 -14.81
C ALA A 3 -48.31 57.72 -14.45
N ARG A 4 -46.97 57.63 -14.46
CA ARG A 4 -46.08 57.35 -13.31
C ARG A 4 -44.64 57.10 -13.79
N ILE A 5 -43.68 57.96 -13.40
CA ILE A 5 -42.68 57.81 -12.31
C ILE A 5 -41.39 57.10 -12.75
N ALA A 6 -40.30 57.85 -12.54
CA ALA A 6 -38.87 57.59 -12.64
C ALA A 6 -38.31 56.31 -12.01
N ALA A 7 -37.16 55.87 -12.51
CA ALA A 7 -36.00 55.51 -11.70
C ALA A 7 -34.72 55.57 -12.55
N ALA A 8 -33.76 56.38 -12.12
CA ALA A 8 -32.40 56.37 -12.63
C ALA A 8 -31.65 55.16 -12.04
N LEU A 9 -30.86 54.47 -12.86
CA LEU A 9 -29.82 53.56 -12.40
C LEU A 9 -28.49 53.97 -13.04
N PHE A 10 -27.60 54.48 -12.19
CA PHE A 10 -26.17 54.61 -12.46
C PHE A 10 -25.57 53.21 -12.52
N ALA A 11 -25.03 52.80 -13.66
CA ALA A 11 -24.07 51.71 -13.72
C ALA A 11 -22.66 52.32 -13.71
N VAL A 12 -22.04 52.34 -12.52
CA VAL A 12 -20.61 52.58 -12.38
C VAL A 12 -19.91 51.32 -12.88
N ALA A 13 -19.40 51.35 -14.10
CA ALA A 13 -18.45 50.35 -14.57
C ALA A 13 -17.09 50.64 -13.91
N THR A 14 -16.82 50.01 -12.78
CA THR A 14 -15.46 49.94 -12.25
C THR A 14 -14.64 49.07 -13.20
N SER A 15 -13.87 49.72 -14.06
CA SER A 15 -12.75 49.11 -14.76
C SER A 15 -11.73 48.66 -13.72
N SER A 16 -11.76 47.38 -13.36
CA SER A 16 -10.69 46.74 -12.59
C SER A 16 -9.43 46.78 -13.45
N SER A 17 -8.48 47.63 -13.06
CA SER A 17 -7.15 47.70 -13.64
C SER A 17 -6.48 46.34 -13.56
N ALA A 18 -5.93 45.88 -14.69
CA ALA A 18 -5.16 44.66 -14.81
C ALA A 18 -3.74 44.82 -14.22
N GLU A 19 -3.64 45.27 -12.97
CA GLU A 19 -2.40 45.40 -12.21
C GLU A 19 -2.63 44.78 -10.83
N ASP A 20 -2.62 43.44 -10.80
CA ASP A 20 -2.17 42.60 -9.67
C ASP A 20 -2.28 41.11 -10.00
N LEU A 21 -1.89 40.73 -11.23
CA LEU A 21 -1.68 39.34 -11.57
C LEU A 21 -0.23 38.96 -11.26
N LYS A 22 0.00 38.54 -10.02
CA LYS A 22 1.25 37.91 -9.63
C LYS A 22 1.35 36.55 -10.31
N GLU A 23 2.46 36.29 -10.97
CA GLU A 23 2.74 35.01 -11.63
C GLU A 23 2.57 33.87 -10.61
N PHE A 24 1.51 33.07 -10.76
CA PHE A 24 1.33 31.86 -9.98
C PHE A 24 2.32 30.84 -10.54
N LYS A 25 3.50 30.78 -9.93
CA LYS A 25 4.45 29.68 -10.17
C LYS A 25 3.88 28.41 -9.53
N PHE A 26 2.90 27.83 -10.22
CA PHE A 26 2.53 26.44 -10.01
C PHE A 26 3.69 25.58 -10.51
N SER A 27 4.61 25.27 -9.61
CA SER A 27 5.25 23.97 -9.73
C SER A 27 4.18 22.98 -9.33
N THR A 28 3.70 22.17 -10.26
CA THR A 28 3.23 20.84 -9.89
C THR A 28 4.27 20.29 -8.92
N PRO A 29 3.91 19.72 -7.75
CA PRO A 29 4.83 18.85 -7.06
C PRO A 29 5.37 17.93 -8.14
N LEU A 30 6.69 17.94 -8.35
CA LEU A 30 7.30 16.94 -9.21
C LEU A 30 6.63 15.64 -8.79
N PRO A 31 6.03 14.87 -9.72
CA PRO A 31 5.62 13.53 -9.35
C PRO A 31 6.86 12.94 -8.67
N VAL A 32 6.70 12.38 -7.46
CA VAL A 32 7.78 11.64 -6.82
C VAL A 32 7.95 10.40 -7.67
N VAL A 33 8.65 10.64 -8.76
CA VAL A 33 9.09 9.70 -9.72
C VAL A 33 10.32 9.12 -9.04
N GLN A 34 10.14 8.04 -8.29
CA GLN A 34 11.22 7.10 -8.03
C GLN A 34 11.60 6.43 -9.37
N ASN A 35 12.05 7.16 -10.40
CA ASN A 35 12.51 6.56 -11.68
C ASN A 35 14.02 6.50 -11.84
N ASP A 36 14.81 6.93 -10.87
CA ASP A 36 16.23 6.58 -10.89
C ASP A 36 16.43 5.31 -10.07
N THR A 37 15.88 4.18 -10.55
CA THR A 37 16.37 2.86 -10.10
C THR A 37 17.83 2.80 -10.54
N PRO A 38 18.80 2.88 -9.61
CA PRO A 38 20.19 2.93 -10.02
C PRO A 38 20.54 1.66 -10.79
N ALA A 39 21.29 1.76 -11.88
CA ALA A 39 21.67 0.58 -12.66
C ALA A 39 22.60 -0.38 -11.87
N THR A 40 23.17 0.10 -10.78
CA THR A 40 24.12 -0.62 -9.93
C THR A 40 23.66 -0.59 -8.48
N CYS A 41 23.93 -1.67 -7.75
CA CYS A 41 23.65 -1.74 -6.32
C CYS A 41 24.71 -0.95 -5.54
N ALA A 42 24.55 0.38 -5.55
CA ALA A 42 25.41 1.34 -4.86
C ALA A 42 24.69 2.69 -4.72
N PHE A 43 25.04 3.46 -3.69
CA PHE A 43 24.68 4.86 -3.63
C PHE A 43 25.57 5.68 -4.57
N LYS A 44 24.97 6.55 -5.37
CA LYS A 44 25.71 7.46 -6.24
C LYS A 44 26.51 8.46 -5.38
N ASP A 45 27.80 8.57 -5.65
CA ASP A 45 28.73 9.52 -5.01
C ASP A 45 28.78 9.47 -3.47
N PHE A 46 28.36 8.36 -2.85
CA PHE A 46 28.39 8.22 -1.39
C PHE A 46 29.80 8.00 -0.88
N LYS A 47 30.21 8.87 0.05
CA LYS A 47 31.47 8.73 0.79
C LYS A 47 31.11 8.47 2.24
N ALA A 48 31.40 7.25 2.70
CA ALA A 48 31.18 6.86 4.09
C ALA A 48 32.00 7.80 5.01
N PRO A 49 31.35 8.49 5.97
CA PRO A 49 32.08 9.26 6.97
C PRO A 49 32.94 8.36 7.84
N ASP A 50 34.06 8.90 8.33
CA ASP A 50 34.86 8.24 9.36
C ASP A 50 34.00 7.99 10.61
N ALA A 51 34.22 6.84 11.26
CA ALA A 51 33.48 6.39 12.44
C ALA A 51 31.95 6.22 12.25
N MET A 52 31.44 6.22 11.01
CA MET A 52 30.06 5.85 10.72
C MET A 52 29.77 4.42 11.23
N VAL A 53 28.56 4.18 11.67
CA VAL A 53 28.05 2.84 12.00
C VAL A 53 26.89 2.44 11.07
N VAL A 54 26.80 1.16 10.73
CA VAL A 54 25.64 0.61 10.00
C VAL A 54 24.77 -0.20 10.95
N TYR A 55 23.48 0.15 10.99
CA TYR A 55 22.45 -0.63 11.67
C TYR A 55 21.46 -1.19 10.67
N ALA A 56 20.92 -2.37 10.96
CA ALA A 56 19.82 -2.94 10.20
C ALA A 56 18.58 -3.05 11.07
N ALA A 57 17.40 -2.93 10.47
CA ALA A 57 16.14 -3.01 11.19
C ALA A 57 15.00 -3.52 10.31
N GLY A 58 14.00 -4.14 10.94
CA GLY A 58 12.78 -4.56 10.27
C GLY A 58 12.08 -5.73 10.93
N ALA A 59 11.06 -6.22 10.24
CA ALA A 59 10.31 -7.43 10.53
C ALA A 59 9.58 -7.87 9.25
N TYR A 60 8.80 -8.94 9.31
CA TYR A 60 7.98 -9.35 8.16
C TYR A 60 6.99 -8.24 7.74
N SER A 61 6.32 -7.61 8.71
CA SER A 61 5.32 -6.56 8.51
C SER A 61 5.35 -5.54 9.65
N GLY A 62 4.96 -4.30 9.36
CA GLY A 62 4.74 -3.25 10.35
C GLY A 62 3.30 -3.21 10.87
N ARG A 63 2.92 -2.09 11.50
CA ARG A 63 1.50 -1.84 11.81
C ARG A 63 0.73 -1.53 10.53
N GLU A 64 -0.48 -2.05 10.43
CA GLU A 64 -1.33 -1.84 9.26
C GLU A 64 -1.66 -0.35 9.03
N LEU A 65 -1.72 0.03 7.76
CA LEU A 65 -2.23 1.32 7.30
C LEU A 65 -3.65 1.14 6.75
N PRO A 66 -4.50 2.19 6.85
CA PRO A 66 -5.87 2.13 6.34
C PRO A 66 -5.96 2.33 4.81
N PHE A 67 -4.83 2.53 4.14
CA PHE A 67 -4.74 2.80 2.71
C PHE A 67 -3.66 1.95 2.05
N GLN A 68 -3.66 1.91 0.73
CA GLN A 68 -2.67 1.19 -0.06
C GLN A 68 -1.60 2.11 -0.60
N ILE A 69 -0.39 1.57 -0.72
CA ILE A 69 0.74 2.23 -1.39
C ILE A 69 1.12 1.53 -2.69
N ASP A 70 0.54 0.36 -2.98
CA ASP A 70 0.73 -0.36 -4.23
C ASP A 70 -0.52 -1.20 -4.58
N GLN A 71 -0.42 -1.99 -5.66
CA GLN A 71 -1.46 -2.88 -6.16
C GLN A 71 -1.12 -4.37 -5.94
N SER A 72 -0.31 -4.67 -4.92
CA SER A 72 0.13 -6.03 -4.60
C SER A 72 -0.98 -6.93 -4.06
N GLY A 73 -2.12 -6.35 -3.64
CA GLY A 73 -3.18 -7.09 -2.93
C GLY A 73 -2.90 -7.25 -1.43
N HIS A 74 -1.69 -6.96 -1.00
CA HIS A 74 -1.28 -6.94 0.40
C HIS A 74 -1.59 -5.58 1.03
N GLN A 75 -1.98 -5.57 2.30
CA GLN A 75 -2.26 -4.32 3.00
C GLN A 75 -0.95 -3.61 3.33
N ALA A 76 -0.87 -2.32 2.97
CA ALA A 76 0.28 -1.52 3.34
C ALA A 76 0.46 -1.44 4.87
N THR A 77 1.70 -1.38 5.30
CA THR A 77 2.10 -1.29 6.70
C THR A 77 3.08 -0.14 6.93
N GLN A 78 3.30 0.22 8.19
CA GLN A 78 4.26 1.23 8.58
C GLN A 78 5.11 0.75 9.75
N PHE A 79 6.39 1.13 9.73
CA PHE A 79 7.23 1.14 10.93
C PHE A 79 7.48 2.57 11.38
N ASP A 80 7.40 2.79 12.69
CA ASP A 80 7.78 4.05 13.34
C ASP A 80 9.17 3.89 13.96
N ILE A 81 10.17 4.54 13.37
CA ILE A 81 11.57 4.38 13.73
C ILE A 81 12.06 5.60 14.49
N ALA A 82 12.68 5.36 15.66
CA ALA A 82 13.47 6.35 16.36
C ALA A 82 14.96 5.98 16.29
N VAL A 83 15.80 6.86 15.74
CA VAL A 83 17.25 6.68 15.69
C VAL A 83 17.92 7.55 16.74
N ASN A 84 18.71 6.94 17.62
CA ASN A 84 19.46 7.64 18.67
C ASN A 84 20.94 7.23 18.65
N SER A 85 21.76 8.03 17.97
CA SER A 85 23.20 7.83 17.84
C SER A 85 23.90 9.20 17.80
N PRO A 86 23.96 9.93 18.93
CA PRO A 86 24.55 11.27 18.96
C PRO A 86 26.08 11.27 18.78
N GLU A 87 26.73 10.14 19.02
CA GLU A 87 28.20 10.02 18.98
C GLU A 87 28.75 9.60 17.61
N GLN A 88 27.92 9.00 16.75
CA GLN A 88 28.36 8.38 15.49
C GLN A 88 27.34 8.61 14.38
N PRO A 89 27.78 9.01 13.16
CA PRO A 89 26.91 9.01 11.99
C PRO A 89 26.36 7.61 11.69
N VAL A 90 25.12 7.51 11.23
CA VAL A 90 24.42 6.22 11.04
C VAL A 90 23.99 6.04 9.59
N ALA A 91 24.30 4.89 9.02
CA ALA A 91 23.62 4.38 7.84
C ALA A 91 22.64 3.27 8.23
N LEU A 92 21.49 3.20 7.54
CA LEU A 92 20.42 2.25 7.84
C LEU A 92 20.20 1.27 6.70
N ILE A 93 19.96 0.00 7.06
CA ILE A 93 19.44 -1.05 6.18
C ILE A 93 18.07 -1.46 6.73
N LEU A 94 17.00 -1.10 6.05
CA LEU A 94 15.62 -1.40 6.47
C LEU A 94 15.02 -2.45 5.55
N GLY A 95 14.37 -3.47 6.11
CA GLY A 95 13.82 -4.56 5.30
C GLY A 95 12.53 -5.15 5.83
N ALA A 96 11.49 -5.24 4.99
CA ALA A 96 10.21 -5.85 5.30
C ALA A 96 9.61 -6.60 4.12
N TYR A 97 8.79 -7.62 4.36
CA TYR A 97 8.15 -8.37 3.26
C TYR A 97 7.01 -7.55 2.66
N GLU A 98 6.08 -7.10 3.51
CA GLU A 98 4.86 -6.38 3.15
C GLU A 98 5.12 -4.99 2.52
N PRO A 99 4.15 -4.42 1.77
CA PRO A 99 4.25 -3.04 1.33
C PRO A 99 4.42 -2.14 2.54
N THR A 100 5.50 -1.37 2.62
CA THR A 100 5.91 -0.74 3.88
C THR A 100 6.32 0.71 3.71
N VAL A 101 5.80 1.58 4.57
CA VAL A 101 6.29 2.94 4.79
C VAL A 101 7.18 2.96 6.04
N TRP A 102 8.43 3.38 5.88
CA TRP A 102 9.39 3.58 6.97
C TRP A 102 9.32 5.04 7.43
N ASN A 103 8.65 5.30 8.55
CA ASN A 103 8.52 6.64 9.11
C ASN A 103 9.64 6.90 10.12
N ILE A 104 10.58 7.79 9.78
CA ILE A 104 11.83 7.93 10.52
C ILE A 104 11.87 9.25 11.29
N GLY A 105 12.16 9.16 12.58
CA GLY A 105 12.59 10.26 13.43
C GLY A 105 13.94 9.98 14.09
N TRP A 106 14.62 11.02 14.56
CA TRP A 106 15.91 10.90 15.23
C TRP A 106 16.07 11.87 16.39
N SER A 107 16.92 11.52 17.35
CA SER A 107 17.24 12.37 18.49
C SER A 107 18.19 13.51 18.12
N GLN A 108 18.24 14.55 18.95
CA GLN A 108 19.20 15.64 18.79
C GLN A 108 20.65 15.12 18.74
N GLY A 109 21.45 15.65 17.81
CA GLY A 109 22.84 15.23 17.60
C GLY A 109 23.01 13.98 16.73
N THR A 110 21.95 13.19 16.53
CA THR A 110 21.98 12.04 15.62
C THR A 110 22.07 12.51 14.16
N LYS A 111 23.01 11.92 13.40
CA LYS A 111 23.18 12.17 11.96
C LYS A 111 22.95 10.90 11.16
N ILE A 112 21.82 10.80 10.47
CA ILE A 112 21.57 9.74 9.48
C ILE A 112 22.22 10.18 8.16
N VAL A 113 23.04 9.31 7.57
CA VAL A 113 23.85 9.66 6.38
C VAL A 113 23.47 8.92 5.11
N ALA A 114 22.77 7.79 5.23
CA ALA A 114 22.20 7.06 4.10
C ALA A 114 21.15 6.06 4.60
N VAL A 115 20.14 5.78 3.78
CA VAL A 115 19.15 4.75 4.08
C VAL A 115 18.97 3.84 2.87
N TYR A 116 19.21 2.55 3.07
CA TYR A 116 18.83 1.50 2.13
C TYR A 116 17.53 0.87 2.61
N VAL A 117 16.55 0.73 1.73
CA VAL A 117 15.30 0.00 2.00
C VAL A 117 15.08 -1.11 0.99
N SER A 118 14.49 -2.21 1.47
CA SER A 118 14.28 -3.40 0.67
C SER A 118 13.06 -4.20 1.14
N GLY A 119 12.53 -5.01 0.24
CA GLY A 119 11.39 -5.87 0.55
C GLY A 119 10.88 -6.64 -0.64
N TYR A 120 9.83 -7.45 -0.44
CA TYR A 120 9.18 -8.08 -1.57
C TYR A 120 8.30 -7.06 -2.31
N HIS A 121 7.41 -6.39 -1.57
CA HIS A 121 6.50 -5.39 -2.11
C HIS A 121 7.07 -3.96 -2.03
N ARG A 122 6.30 -2.96 -2.47
CA ARG A 122 6.74 -1.56 -2.52
C ARG A 122 7.20 -1.04 -1.16
N GLN A 123 8.34 -0.35 -1.16
CA GLN A 123 8.90 0.31 0.03
C GLN A 123 8.86 1.83 -0.15
N GLY A 124 8.49 2.56 0.90
CA GLY A 124 8.49 4.03 0.95
C GLY A 124 9.21 4.53 2.19
N VAL A 125 9.91 5.67 2.09
CA VAL A 125 10.62 6.27 3.23
C VAL A 125 10.07 7.66 3.49
N ALA A 126 9.57 7.86 4.70
CA ALA A 126 9.02 9.11 5.19
C ALA A 126 9.89 9.65 6.34
N GLY A 127 9.75 10.94 6.62
CA GLY A 127 10.36 11.53 7.81
C GLY A 127 11.83 11.91 7.67
N LEU A 128 12.51 11.62 6.56
CA LEU A 128 13.92 11.96 6.35
C LEU A 128 14.16 13.38 5.80
N ASP A 129 15.30 13.96 6.17
CA ASP A 129 15.84 15.15 5.49
C ASP A 129 16.12 14.81 4.02
N ALA A 130 15.71 15.69 3.09
CA ALA A 130 15.83 15.49 1.64
C ALA A 130 17.29 15.32 1.16
N LYS A 131 18.28 15.71 1.96
CA LYS A 131 19.71 15.53 1.67
C LYS A 131 20.21 14.12 1.98
N VAL A 132 19.47 13.33 2.76
CA VAL A 132 19.86 11.96 3.08
C VAL A 132 19.56 11.08 1.86
N PRO A 133 20.57 10.48 1.23
CA PRO A 133 20.34 9.62 0.08
C PRO A 133 19.59 8.36 0.50
N VAL A 134 18.57 8.00 -0.28
CA VAL A 134 17.78 6.78 -0.12
C VAL A 134 18.00 5.87 -1.32
N LEU A 135 18.36 4.61 -1.08
CA LEU A 135 18.42 3.56 -2.09
C LEU A 135 17.30 2.56 -1.83
N ASN A 136 16.39 2.41 -2.79
CA ASN A 136 15.23 1.53 -2.67
C ASN A 136 15.35 0.35 -3.64
N SER A 137 15.44 -0.87 -3.10
CA SER A 137 15.55 -2.09 -3.89
C SER A 137 14.62 -3.18 -3.34
N SER A 138 13.47 -3.35 -3.99
CA SER A 138 12.49 -4.39 -3.70
C SER A 138 12.34 -5.36 -4.87
N TYR A 139 11.66 -6.48 -4.65
CA TYR A 139 11.38 -7.45 -5.71
C TYR A 139 10.50 -6.82 -6.81
N GLU A 140 9.41 -6.17 -6.42
CA GLU A 140 8.46 -5.56 -7.36
C GLU A 140 9.04 -4.38 -8.14
N ASN A 141 9.88 -3.54 -7.51
CA ASN A 141 10.51 -2.43 -8.21
C ASN A 141 11.72 -2.85 -9.06
N LYS A 142 12.10 -4.14 -9.02
CA LYS A 142 13.26 -4.72 -9.72
C LYS A 142 14.56 -3.97 -9.42
N GLY A 143 14.76 -3.63 -8.15
CA GLY A 143 15.91 -2.84 -7.72
C GLY A 143 17.25 -3.56 -7.93
N PRO A 144 18.34 -2.79 -8.03
CA PRO A 144 19.64 -3.32 -8.46
C PRO A 144 20.32 -4.20 -7.41
N CYS A 145 19.88 -4.14 -6.15
CA CYS A 145 20.44 -4.91 -5.05
C CYS A 145 19.70 -6.23 -4.81
N GLY A 146 18.75 -6.58 -5.68
CA GLY A 146 17.79 -7.64 -5.40
C GLY A 146 16.87 -7.22 -4.25
N TYR A 147 16.42 -8.20 -3.48
CA TYR A 147 15.56 -7.95 -2.33
C TYR A 147 15.94 -8.83 -1.15
N LEU A 148 15.65 -8.30 0.04
CA LEU A 148 15.72 -8.94 1.33
C LEU A 148 14.72 -8.28 2.29
N TYR A 149 14.36 -8.98 3.35
CA TYR A 149 13.70 -8.41 4.51
C TYR A 149 14.51 -8.75 5.76
N VAL A 150 14.39 -7.92 6.80
CA VAL A 150 15.13 -8.11 8.05
C VAL A 150 14.23 -8.84 9.04
N GLY A 151 14.73 -9.93 9.62
CA GLY A 151 14.01 -10.73 10.60
C GLY A 151 14.85 -11.01 11.84
N LYS A 152 14.31 -11.84 12.75
CA LYS A 152 15.09 -12.39 13.87
C LYS A 152 16.09 -13.45 13.39
N GLU A 153 15.82 -14.06 12.25
CA GLU A 153 16.59 -15.14 11.65
C GLU A 153 16.88 -14.83 10.17
N GLN A 154 17.76 -15.59 9.54
CA GLN A 154 18.04 -15.54 8.09
C GLN A 154 18.64 -14.22 7.57
N ASN A 155 19.33 -13.47 8.43
CA ASN A 155 20.01 -12.21 8.10
C ASN A 155 21.37 -12.38 7.38
N THR A 156 21.62 -13.53 6.74
CA THR A 156 22.94 -13.90 6.17
C THR A 156 23.40 -12.94 5.07
N ALA A 157 22.46 -12.32 4.35
CA ALA A 157 22.73 -11.36 3.28
C ALA A 157 23.12 -9.95 3.78
N LEU A 158 22.90 -9.62 5.06
CA LEU A 158 23.08 -8.25 5.56
C LEU A 158 24.53 -7.78 5.53
N ASN A 159 25.47 -8.61 5.99
CA ASN A 159 26.88 -8.23 6.04
C ASN A 159 27.52 -8.11 4.65
N PRO A 160 27.27 -9.04 3.69
CA PRO A 160 27.67 -8.85 2.30
C PRO A 160 27.12 -7.55 1.70
N LEU A 161 25.81 -7.30 1.84
CA LEU A 161 25.18 -6.08 1.33
C LEU A 161 25.75 -4.81 1.97
N SER A 162 25.88 -4.79 3.29
CA SER A 162 26.41 -3.65 4.03
C SER A 162 27.84 -3.31 3.61
N ARG A 163 28.69 -4.33 3.37
CA ARG A 163 30.04 -4.09 2.85
C ARG A 163 30.02 -3.52 1.44
N GLN A 164 29.11 -3.99 0.59
CA GLN A 164 28.95 -3.47 -0.76
C GLN A 164 28.47 -2.01 -0.77
N LEU A 165 27.49 -1.65 0.08
CA LEU A 165 26.90 -0.32 0.10
C LEU A 165 27.72 0.69 0.91
N PHE A 166 28.33 0.25 2.02
CA PHE A 166 28.89 1.13 3.05
C PHE A 166 30.33 0.80 3.42
N GLY A 167 30.93 -0.25 2.87
CA GLY A 167 32.31 -0.64 3.15
C GLY A 167 32.53 -1.33 4.51
N GLN A 168 31.49 -1.52 5.32
CA GLN A 168 31.58 -2.09 6.66
C GLN A 168 30.39 -3.01 6.97
N PRO A 169 30.52 -3.98 7.89
CA PRO A 169 29.41 -4.86 8.26
C PRO A 169 28.34 -4.14 9.08
N VAL A 170 27.17 -4.79 9.21
CA VAL A 170 26.13 -4.34 10.14
C VAL A 170 26.61 -4.57 11.57
N LYS A 171 26.55 -3.53 12.41
CA LYS A 171 26.93 -3.62 13.83
C LYS A 171 25.88 -4.36 14.65
N LEU A 172 24.60 -4.04 14.42
CA LEU A 172 23.49 -4.64 15.15
C LEU A 172 22.20 -4.62 14.31
N VAL A 173 21.35 -5.62 14.54
CA VAL A 173 20.01 -5.75 13.95
C VAL A 173 18.96 -5.42 15.02
N TYR A 174 18.02 -4.54 14.68
CA TYR A 174 16.92 -4.11 15.55
C TYR A 174 15.59 -4.64 15.01
N PRO A 175 15.05 -5.73 15.58
CA PRO A 175 13.72 -6.21 15.21
C PRO A 175 12.66 -5.24 15.71
N ALA A 176 11.57 -5.10 14.95
CA ALA A 176 10.42 -4.32 15.39
C ALA A 176 9.69 -4.97 16.58
N ASP A 177 9.04 -4.12 17.39
CA ASP A 177 8.06 -4.57 18.36
C ASP A 177 6.72 -4.96 17.69
N LYS A 178 5.77 -5.43 18.49
CA LYS A 178 4.45 -5.87 18.00
C LYS A 178 3.59 -4.73 17.43
N SER A 179 3.92 -3.48 17.74
CA SER A 179 3.21 -2.29 17.30
C SER A 179 3.88 -1.64 16.08
N GLY A 180 4.96 -2.23 15.56
CA GLY A 180 5.72 -1.67 14.45
C GLY A 180 6.69 -0.56 14.85
N ASN A 181 7.03 -0.41 16.14
CA ASN A 181 8.04 0.56 16.55
C ASN A 181 9.44 -0.07 16.53
N ILE A 182 10.44 0.73 16.19
CA ILE A 182 11.86 0.34 16.23
C ILE A 182 12.68 1.46 16.87
N LEU A 183 13.38 1.15 17.95
CA LEU A 183 14.40 2.03 18.53
C LEU A 183 15.79 1.55 18.11
N ILE A 184 16.49 2.37 17.32
CA ILE A 184 17.83 2.07 16.78
C ILE A 184 18.87 2.91 17.53
N GLY A 185 19.95 2.27 17.97
CA GLY A 185 21.06 2.91 18.67
C GLY A 185 20.94 2.82 20.20
N GLN A 186 21.23 3.93 20.88
CA GLN A 186 21.21 4.04 22.34
C GLN A 186 19.76 4.17 22.87
N PRO A 187 19.46 3.71 24.10
CA PRO A 187 18.18 3.98 24.75
C PRO A 187 17.86 5.48 24.79
N LEU A 188 16.59 5.85 24.59
CA LEU A 188 16.14 7.23 24.76
C LEU A 188 15.95 7.54 26.26
N SER A 189 16.42 8.71 26.69
CA SER A 189 16.05 9.26 27.99
C SER A 189 14.59 9.75 27.98
N SER A 190 13.99 9.92 29.15
CA SER A 190 12.60 10.37 29.28
C SER A 190 12.35 11.79 28.75
N ASP A 191 13.39 12.60 28.62
CA ASP A 191 13.38 13.96 28.10
C ASP A 191 13.87 14.04 26.63
N ALA A 192 14.22 12.92 26.01
CA ALA A 192 14.74 12.89 24.66
C ALA A 192 13.72 13.44 23.66
N ARG A 193 14.12 14.47 22.91
CA ARG A 193 13.32 15.05 21.84
C ARG A 193 13.68 14.40 20.51
N LEU A 194 12.68 13.84 19.84
CA LEU A 194 12.79 13.34 18.48
C LEU A 194 12.36 14.41 17.49
N VAL A 195 13.08 14.52 16.39
CA VAL A 195 12.74 15.35 15.23
C VAL A 195 12.52 14.47 14.02
N THR A 196 11.70 14.93 13.08
CA THR A 196 11.44 14.28 11.80
C THR A 196 11.19 15.36 10.74
N SER A 197 11.51 15.06 9.49
CA SER A 197 11.21 15.92 8.36
C SER A 197 9.76 15.77 7.93
N THR A 198 9.06 16.88 7.76
CA THR A 198 7.67 16.89 7.28
C THR A 198 7.57 16.92 5.75
N THR A 199 8.69 16.84 5.04
CA THR A 199 8.74 16.97 3.57
C THR A 199 8.06 15.79 2.87
N VAL A 200 8.30 14.58 3.34
CA VAL A 200 7.67 13.34 2.86
C VAL A 200 6.99 12.70 4.06
N THR A 201 5.66 12.71 4.07
CA THR A 201 4.86 12.09 5.14
C THR A 201 4.42 10.68 4.74
N PRO A 202 4.03 9.83 5.69
CA PRO A 202 3.51 8.50 5.35
C PRO A 202 2.32 8.52 4.39
N GLU A 203 1.40 9.47 4.56
CA GLU A 203 0.19 9.62 3.75
C GLU A 203 0.50 10.03 2.31
N SER A 204 1.67 10.63 2.06
CA SER A 204 2.09 10.99 0.69
C SER A 204 2.30 9.78 -0.22
N PHE A 205 2.47 8.58 0.36
CA PHE A 205 2.58 7.31 -0.38
C PHE A 205 1.22 6.70 -0.73
N GLN A 206 0.12 7.23 -0.21
CA GLN A 206 -1.22 6.71 -0.51
C GLN A 206 -1.49 6.76 -2.02
N GLU A 207 -1.92 5.63 -2.58
CA GLU A 207 -2.38 5.59 -3.97
C GLU A 207 -3.70 6.34 -4.11
N LYS A 208 -3.64 7.44 -4.88
CA LYS A 208 -4.81 8.28 -5.11
C LYS A 208 -5.88 7.52 -5.88
N GLY A 209 -7.09 7.49 -5.32
CA GLY A 209 -8.24 6.81 -5.91
C GLY A 209 -8.26 5.29 -5.67
N ALA A 210 -7.30 4.74 -4.93
CA ALA A 210 -7.41 3.39 -4.41
C ALA A 210 -8.45 3.35 -3.27
N PRO A 211 -9.22 2.26 -3.14
CA PRO A 211 -10.11 2.07 -2.00
C PRO A 211 -9.33 1.99 -0.69
N LEU A 212 -10.02 2.24 0.43
CA LEU A 212 -9.48 1.91 1.75
C LEU A 212 -9.14 0.42 1.84
N ALA A 213 -8.19 0.08 2.72
CA ALA A 213 -7.79 -1.30 2.96
C ALA A 213 -8.88 -2.12 3.66
N GLY A 214 -8.89 -3.44 3.41
CA GLY A 214 -9.68 -4.42 4.15
C GLY A 214 -11.18 -4.11 4.23
N GLN A 215 -11.74 -4.36 5.42
CA GLN A 215 -13.17 -4.19 5.70
C GLN A 215 -13.68 -2.75 5.49
N PRO A 216 -12.98 -1.68 5.93
CA PRO A 216 -13.38 -0.30 5.63
C PRO A 216 -13.60 -0.03 4.13
N GLY A 217 -12.76 -0.60 3.25
CA GLY A 217 -12.93 -0.47 1.80
C GLY A 217 -14.18 -1.16 1.27
N LEU A 218 -14.55 -2.30 1.85
CA LEU A 218 -15.80 -3.00 1.50
C LEU A 218 -17.03 -2.23 1.98
N GLU A 219 -16.97 -1.67 3.19
CA GLU A 219 -18.05 -0.87 3.77
C GLU A 219 -18.30 0.41 2.97
N GLU A 220 -17.23 1.11 2.59
CA GLU A 220 -17.30 2.27 1.69
C GLU A 220 -17.92 1.89 0.34
N ALA A 221 -17.54 0.73 -0.22
CA ALA A 221 -18.08 0.26 -1.49
C ALA A 221 -19.57 -0.10 -1.40
N VAL A 222 -20.04 -0.62 -0.26
CA VAL A 222 -21.47 -0.84 0.00
C VAL A 222 -22.20 0.49 0.15
N ALA A 223 -21.66 1.42 0.94
CA ALA A 223 -22.25 2.75 1.14
C ALA A 223 -22.39 3.53 -0.18
N ASN A 224 -21.43 3.38 -1.09
CA ASN A 224 -21.44 4.00 -2.41
C ASN A 224 -22.27 3.21 -3.46
N GLY A 225 -22.91 2.10 -3.07
CA GLY A 225 -23.73 1.27 -3.95
C GLY A 225 -22.94 0.60 -5.07
N LEU A 226 -21.65 0.37 -4.87
CA LEU A 226 -20.80 -0.45 -5.75
C LEU A 226 -20.98 -1.93 -5.45
N LEU A 227 -21.22 -2.24 -4.17
CA LEU A 227 -21.51 -3.58 -3.65
C LEU A 227 -22.87 -3.59 -2.94
N ARG A 228 -23.47 -4.77 -2.84
CA ARG A 228 -24.49 -5.08 -1.82
C ARG A 228 -24.14 -6.40 -1.15
N ALA A 229 -24.66 -6.62 0.06
CA ALA A 229 -24.60 -7.94 0.68
C ALA A 229 -25.24 -8.99 -0.25
N ALA A 230 -24.60 -10.15 -0.34
CA ALA A 230 -25.13 -11.30 -1.05
C ALA A 230 -26.16 -12.05 -0.20
N THR A 231 -27.11 -12.68 -0.87
CA THR A 231 -28.14 -13.51 -0.24
C THR A 231 -28.01 -14.97 -0.68
N ASN A 232 -28.80 -15.86 -0.06
CA ASN A 232 -28.84 -17.26 -0.47
C ASN A 232 -29.29 -17.43 -1.93
N GLU A 233 -30.13 -16.52 -2.41
CA GLU A 233 -30.57 -16.49 -3.81
C GLU A 233 -29.39 -16.26 -4.77
N ASP A 234 -28.41 -15.43 -4.40
CA ASP A 234 -27.22 -15.19 -5.22
C ASP A 234 -26.34 -16.45 -5.33
N ALA A 235 -26.14 -17.15 -4.21
CA ALA A 235 -25.41 -18.42 -4.18
C ALA A 235 -26.13 -19.52 -4.98
N LEU A 236 -27.45 -19.61 -4.86
CA LEU A 236 -28.27 -20.54 -5.64
C LEU A 236 -28.29 -20.17 -7.13
N ALA A 237 -28.31 -18.89 -7.47
CA ALA A 237 -28.23 -18.41 -8.85
C ALA A 237 -26.91 -18.86 -9.50
N TRP A 238 -25.80 -18.83 -8.77
CA TRP A 238 -24.53 -19.37 -9.25
C TRP A 238 -24.61 -20.87 -9.54
N VAL A 239 -25.13 -21.66 -8.60
CA VAL A 239 -25.29 -23.12 -8.78
C VAL A 239 -26.14 -23.43 -10.02
N ASN A 240 -27.28 -22.76 -10.16
CA ASN A 240 -28.17 -22.94 -11.30
C ASN A 240 -27.51 -22.56 -12.62
N ALA A 241 -26.82 -21.41 -12.65
CA ALA A 241 -26.08 -20.96 -13.83
C ALA A 241 -24.95 -21.95 -14.19
N LYS A 242 -24.24 -22.48 -13.18
CA LYS A 242 -23.16 -23.44 -13.39
C LYS A 242 -23.67 -24.76 -13.96
N VAL A 243 -24.75 -25.30 -13.41
CA VAL A 243 -25.42 -26.51 -13.93
C VAL A 243 -25.88 -26.29 -15.37
N ALA A 244 -26.53 -25.16 -15.67
CA ALA A 244 -26.98 -24.83 -17.03
C ALA A 244 -25.83 -24.66 -18.03
N SER A 245 -24.66 -24.18 -17.56
CA SER A 245 -23.46 -24.00 -18.39
C SER A 245 -22.62 -25.27 -18.57
N THR A 246 -22.86 -26.32 -17.78
CA THR A 246 -22.07 -27.55 -17.81
C THR A 246 -22.68 -28.50 -18.84
N PRO A 247 -21.92 -28.96 -19.85
CA PRO A 247 -22.42 -29.94 -20.81
C PRO A 247 -22.94 -31.21 -20.12
N GLU A 248 -24.02 -31.79 -20.64
CA GLU A 248 -24.48 -33.08 -20.15
C GLU A 248 -23.37 -34.12 -20.34
N ARG A 249 -22.99 -34.78 -19.25
CA ARG A 249 -22.07 -35.91 -19.31
C ARG A 249 -22.86 -37.11 -19.82
N ASP A 250 -22.30 -37.82 -20.78
CA ASP A 250 -22.83 -39.10 -21.27
C ASP A 250 -22.59 -40.20 -20.22
N VAL A 251 -23.33 -40.11 -19.12
CA VAL A 251 -23.31 -41.07 -18.02
C VAL A 251 -24.75 -41.46 -17.68
N PRO A 252 -25.03 -42.76 -17.49
CA PRO A 252 -26.37 -43.22 -17.17
C PRO A 252 -26.85 -42.66 -15.82
N PRO A 253 -28.15 -42.33 -15.68
CA PRO A 253 -28.70 -41.87 -14.41
C PRO A 253 -28.67 -43.01 -13.37
N VAL A 254 -28.41 -42.66 -12.11
CA VAL A 254 -28.49 -43.60 -10.98
C VAL A 254 -29.86 -43.47 -10.33
N ALA A 255 -30.58 -44.58 -10.18
CA ALA A 255 -31.91 -44.58 -9.59
C ALA A 255 -31.90 -43.96 -8.17
N GLY A 256 -32.77 -42.98 -7.93
CA GLY A 256 -32.87 -42.26 -6.66
C GLY A 256 -31.83 -41.16 -6.44
N VAL A 257 -30.84 -41.00 -7.33
CA VAL A 257 -29.82 -39.95 -7.27
C VAL A 257 -30.09 -38.95 -8.39
N GLY A 258 -30.43 -37.70 -8.02
CA GLY A 258 -30.62 -36.62 -8.99
C GLY A 258 -29.33 -36.25 -9.73
N LYS A 259 -29.42 -35.34 -10.71
CA LYS A 259 -28.23 -34.80 -11.39
C LYS A 259 -27.25 -34.21 -10.35
N PRO A 260 -25.95 -34.55 -10.37
CA PRO A 260 -24.97 -33.98 -9.46
C PRO A 260 -24.99 -32.44 -9.54
N ARG A 261 -25.16 -31.78 -8.39
CA ARG A 261 -25.13 -30.32 -8.29
C ARG A 261 -23.93 -29.89 -7.47
N PRO A 262 -23.22 -28.82 -7.87
CA PRO A 262 -22.18 -28.25 -7.03
C PRO A 262 -22.81 -27.69 -5.74
N SER A 263 -22.03 -27.72 -4.66
CA SER A 263 -22.41 -27.06 -3.42
C SER A 263 -22.59 -25.56 -3.63
N ALA A 264 -23.57 -24.97 -2.93
CA ALA A 264 -23.74 -23.54 -2.93
C ALA A 264 -22.52 -22.86 -2.29
N PRO A 265 -22.03 -21.75 -2.85
CA PRO A 265 -20.98 -20.94 -2.23
C PRO A 265 -21.34 -20.54 -0.81
N ALA A 266 -20.35 -20.54 0.09
CA ALA A 266 -20.52 -19.99 1.43
C ALA A 266 -20.72 -18.47 1.38
N LEU A 267 -21.59 -17.94 2.24
CA LEU A 267 -21.89 -16.50 2.31
C LEU A 267 -21.08 -15.75 3.38
N PHE A 268 -19.89 -16.25 3.72
CA PHE A 268 -19.00 -15.53 4.63
C PHE A 268 -18.49 -14.26 3.95
N ASN A 269 -18.79 -13.11 4.55
CA ASN A 269 -18.42 -11.77 4.04
C ASN A 269 -18.69 -11.63 2.53
N ALA A 270 -19.92 -11.96 2.12
CA ALA A 270 -20.28 -12.14 0.72
C ALA A 270 -21.01 -10.93 0.13
N TYR A 271 -20.61 -10.56 -1.09
CA TYR A 271 -21.08 -9.36 -1.78
C TYR A 271 -21.42 -9.65 -3.25
N VAL A 272 -22.40 -8.91 -3.77
CA VAL A 272 -22.68 -8.84 -5.20
C VAL A 272 -22.13 -7.53 -5.75
N VAL A 273 -21.34 -7.62 -6.81
CA VAL A 273 -20.78 -6.47 -7.51
C VAL A 273 -21.85 -5.86 -8.41
N LEU A 274 -22.17 -4.59 -8.18
CA LEU A 274 -23.24 -3.88 -8.89
C LEU A 274 -22.71 -2.95 -9.98
N LYS A 275 -21.49 -2.42 -9.80
CA LYS A 275 -20.86 -1.40 -10.66
C LYS A 275 -19.35 -1.64 -10.74
N PRO A 276 -18.61 -0.96 -11.64
CA PRO A 276 -17.15 -1.01 -11.65
C PRO A 276 -16.57 -0.80 -10.24
N PHE A 277 -15.74 -1.74 -9.83
CA PHE A 277 -15.21 -1.87 -8.48
C PHE A 277 -13.71 -2.21 -8.55
N THR A 278 -12.97 -1.85 -7.51
CA THR A 278 -11.57 -2.25 -7.31
C THR A 278 -11.52 -2.97 -5.97
N TYR A 279 -10.96 -4.17 -5.93
CA TYR A 279 -10.78 -4.89 -4.67
C TYR A 279 -9.91 -4.07 -3.70
N PRO A 280 -10.36 -3.86 -2.45
CA PRO A 280 -9.46 -3.48 -1.36
C PRO A 280 -8.31 -4.46 -1.26
N ALA A 281 -7.10 -3.98 -1.00
CA ALA A 281 -6.02 -4.86 -0.55
C ALA A 281 -6.24 -5.23 0.93
N GLY A 282 -5.64 -6.33 1.38
CA GLY A 282 -5.86 -6.84 2.74
C GLY A 282 -6.98 -7.87 2.89
N LEU A 283 -7.55 -8.38 1.80
CA LEU A 283 -8.66 -9.34 1.83
C LEU A 283 -8.18 -10.78 2.08
N TYR A 284 -7.63 -11.03 3.27
CA TYR A 284 -7.14 -12.33 3.72
C TYR A 284 -7.62 -12.66 5.15
N GLY A 285 -7.53 -13.93 5.53
CA GLY A 285 -7.93 -14.39 6.87
C GLY A 285 -9.39 -14.05 7.17
N ALA A 286 -9.64 -13.37 8.29
CA ALA A 286 -10.97 -12.92 8.69
C ALA A 286 -11.57 -11.85 7.76
N HIS A 287 -10.75 -11.19 6.93
CA HIS A 287 -11.18 -10.19 5.96
C HIS A 287 -11.33 -10.76 4.55
N ALA A 288 -11.08 -12.06 4.35
CA ALA A 288 -11.41 -12.71 3.08
C ALA A 288 -12.91 -12.59 2.80
N ALA A 289 -13.26 -12.36 1.55
CA ALA A 289 -14.63 -12.13 1.12
C ALA A 289 -15.07 -13.11 0.03
N THR A 290 -16.35 -13.09 -0.29
CA THR A 290 -16.90 -13.77 -1.47
C THR A 290 -17.55 -12.75 -2.38
N PHE A 291 -17.20 -12.74 -3.66
CA PHE A 291 -17.75 -11.82 -4.65
C PHE A 291 -18.52 -12.57 -5.72
N PHE A 292 -19.76 -12.19 -5.95
CA PHE A 292 -20.53 -12.58 -7.13
C PHE A 292 -20.50 -11.44 -8.12
N ILE A 293 -20.04 -11.71 -9.35
CA ILE A 293 -20.03 -10.73 -10.45
C ILE A 293 -21.15 -11.12 -11.41
N PRO A 294 -22.30 -10.42 -11.40
CA PRO A 294 -23.40 -10.71 -12.30
C PRO A 294 -23.01 -10.55 -13.77
N LYS A 295 -23.74 -11.24 -14.65
CA LYS A 295 -23.52 -11.15 -16.09
C LYS A 295 -23.69 -9.71 -16.57
N GLY A 296 -22.73 -9.22 -17.35
CA GLY A 296 -22.69 -7.84 -17.87
C GLY A 296 -22.02 -6.83 -16.94
N VAL A 297 -21.73 -7.19 -15.68
CA VAL A 297 -20.94 -6.35 -14.78
C VAL A 297 -19.44 -6.58 -15.07
N PRO A 298 -18.64 -5.52 -15.25
CA PRO A 298 -17.20 -5.66 -15.46
C PRO A 298 -16.51 -6.36 -14.28
N VAL A 299 -15.53 -7.22 -14.59
CA VAL A 299 -14.68 -7.84 -13.55
C VAL A 299 -13.96 -6.72 -12.78
N PRO A 300 -13.97 -6.76 -11.42
CA PRO A 300 -13.29 -5.74 -10.63
C PRO A 300 -11.78 -5.70 -10.88
N LYS A 301 -11.20 -4.51 -10.69
CA LYS A 301 -9.75 -4.28 -10.79
C LYS A 301 -9.04 -4.65 -9.47
N GLY A 302 -7.72 -4.68 -9.51
CA GLY A 302 -6.89 -5.00 -8.34
C GLY A 302 -6.83 -6.51 -8.08
N GLN A 303 -6.34 -6.89 -6.90
CA GLN A 303 -6.21 -8.29 -6.49
C GLN A 303 -7.25 -8.66 -5.45
N SER A 304 -7.92 -9.80 -5.61
CA SER A 304 -8.95 -10.28 -4.69
C SER A 304 -8.39 -10.87 -3.39
N GLY A 305 -7.07 -10.93 -3.21
CA GLY A 305 -6.43 -11.59 -2.07
C GLY A 305 -6.84 -13.07 -1.98
N HIS A 306 -7.24 -13.51 -0.78
CA HIS A 306 -7.76 -14.87 -0.56
C HIS A 306 -9.28 -14.99 -0.79
N SER A 307 -9.92 -13.95 -1.33
CA SER A 307 -11.35 -13.95 -1.59
C SER A 307 -11.74 -14.89 -2.73
N ALA A 308 -12.96 -15.43 -2.63
CA ALA A 308 -13.58 -16.17 -3.71
C ALA A 308 -14.26 -15.22 -4.69
N VAL A 309 -14.13 -15.47 -5.99
CA VAL A 309 -14.81 -14.68 -7.04
C VAL A 309 -15.56 -15.62 -7.96
N TYR A 310 -16.89 -15.48 -7.97
CA TYR A 310 -17.82 -16.21 -8.81
C TYR A 310 -18.25 -15.30 -9.98
N ASP A 311 -17.61 -15.47 -11.13
CA ASP A 311 -17.82 -14.62 -12.31
C ASP A 311 -18.84 -15.25 -13.27
N PHE A 312 -20.04 -14.65 -13.35
CA PHE A 312 -21.11 -15.12 -14.23
C PHE A 312 -20.88 -14.77 -15.71
N ASN A 313 -19.89 -13.92 -16.03
CA ASN A 313 -19.53 -13.65 -17.42
C ASN A 313 -18.78 -14.83 -18.04
N SER A 314 -17.80 -15.37 -17.31
CA SER A 314 -16.97 -16.48 -17.77
C SER A 314 -17.41 -17.84 -17.24
N MET A 315 -18.35 -17.86 -16.28
CA MET A 315 -18.72 -19.05 -15.51
C MET A 315 -17.54 -19.72 -14.79
N ARG A 316 -16.53 -18.92 -14.42
CA ARG A 316 -15.36 -19.35 -13.65
C ARG A 316 -15.47 -18.92 -12.20
N CYS A 317 -14.95 -19.77 -11.32
CA CYS A 317 -14.66 -19.42 -9.94
C CYS A 317 -13.14 -19.20 -9.82
N ILE A 318 -12.73 -18.12 -9.15
CA ILE A 318 -11.33 -17.76 -8.88
C ILE A 318 -11.12 -17.67 -7.37
N GLY A 319 -10.02 -18.23 -6.86
CA GLY A 319 -9.67 -18.23 -5.44
C GLY A 319 -9.55 -19.63 -4.84
N ALA A 320 -8.97 -19.72 -3.64
CA ALA A 320 -8.59 -21.00 -3.03
C ALA A 320 -9.78 -21.91 -2.65
N VAL A 321 -10.97 -21.33 -2.49
CA VAL A 321 -12.19 -22.06 -2.10
C VAL A 321 -13.06 -22.49 -3.29
N CYS A 322 -12.60 -22.24 -4.51
CA CYS A 322 -13.28 -22.65 -5.73
C CYS A 322 -13.08 -24.14 -6.00
N GLN A 323 -14.18 -24.90 -6.02
CA GLN A 323 -14.22 -26.32 -6.41
C GLN A 323 -14.79 -26.48 -7.83
#